data_AF-A0A1X7T101-F1
#
_entry.id   AF-A0A1X7T101-F1
#
_cell.length_a   1.000
_cell.length_b   1.000
_cell.length_c   1.000
_cell.angle_alpha   90.00
_cell.angle_beta   90.00
_cell.angle_gamma   90.00
#
_symmetry.space_group_name_H-M   'P 1'
#
loop_
_entity.id
_entity.type
_entity.pdbx_description
1 polymer ?
#
loop_
_entity_poly.entity_id
_entity_poly.type
_entity_poly.pdbx_seq_one_letter_code
_entity_poly.pdbx_strand_id
1 'polypeptide(L)' 'TDQSFKEAFEKAQAMEAAAQDAFKMLEQKPGALPVHIMKKKDQSKVECYRCGGSHYVSECRFIDSECRVCGKK' A
#
# COMPACT_ATOMS: atom_id res chain seq x y z
N THR A 1 -30.37 -12.27 47.34
CA THR A 1 -30.56 -11.16 46.39
C THR A 1 -29.26 -10.49 45.93
N ASP A 2 -28.10 -11.00 46.33
CA ASP A 2 -26.78 -10.48 45.92
C ASP A 2 -26.33 -10.98 44.52
N GLN A 3 -26.62 -12.25 44.21
CA GLN A 3 -26.19 -12.90 42.96
C GLN A 3 -26.74 -12.21 41.71
N SER A 4 -28.04 -11.90 41.68
CA SER A 4 -28.69 -11.26 40.54
C SER A 4 -28.19 -9.84 40.29
N PHE A 5 -27.76 -9.12 41.34
CA PHE A 5 -27.16 -7.79 41.21
C PHE A 5 -25.77 -7.89 40.58
N LYS A 6 -24.94 -8.82 41.06
CA LYS A 6 -23.61 -9.06 40.50
C LYS A 6 -23.67 -9.46 39.03
N GLU A 7 -24.60 -10.36 38.67
CA GLU A 7 -24.81 -10.77 37.27
C GLU A 7 -25.28 -9.62 36.38
N ALA A 8 -26.20 -8.78 36.87
CA ALA A 8 -26.66 -7.61 36.13
C ALA A 8 -25.53 -6.59 35.93
N PHE A 9 -24.70 -6.37 36.94
CA PHE A 9 -23.55 -5.47 36.88
C PHE A 9 -22.49 -5.96 35.89
N GLU A 10 -22.14 -7.25 35.94
CA GLU A 10 -21.15 -7.84 35.02
C GLU A 10 -21.61 -7.75 33.56
N LYS A 11 -22.91 -8.01 33.31
CA LYS A 11 -23.50 -7.83 31.97
C LYS A 11 -23.43 -6.39 31.50
N ALA A 12 -23.77 -5.43 32.36
CA ALA A 12 -23.69 -4.00 32.03
C ALA A 12 -22.25 -3.57 31.70
N GLN A 13 -21.27 -4.02 32.50
CA GLN A 13 -19.86 -3.74 32.27
C GLN A 13 -19.36 -4.35 30.94
N ALA A 14 -19.76 -5.60 30.65
CA ALA A 14 -19.40 -6.25 29.39
C ALA A 14 -19.98 -5.52 28.17
N MET A 15 -21.21 -5.02 28.27
CA MET A 15 -21.84 -4.22 27.21
C MET A 15 -21.11 -2.90 26.97
N GLU A 16 -20.71 -2.20 28.04
CA GLU A 16 -19.96 -0.95 27.94
C GLU A 16 -18.58 -1.16 27.31
N ALA A 17 -17.84 -2.19 27.76
CA ALA A 17 -16.53 -2.53 27.20
C ALA A 17 -16.64 -2.89 25.71
N ALA A 18 -17.63 -3.71 25.33
CA ALA A 18 -17.87 -4.06 23.93
C ALA A 18 -18.21 -2.85 23.06
N ALA A 19 -18.97 -1.89 23.59
CA ALA A 19 -19.27 -0.64 22.89
C ALA A 19 -18.00 0.20 22.70
N GLN A 20 -17.19 0.40 23.76
CA GLN A 20 -15.94 1.15 23.69
C GLN A 20 -14.94 0.53 22.71
N ASP A 21 -14.82 -0.81 22.69
CA ASP A 21 -13.98 -1.51 21.73
C ASP A 21 -14.46 -1.29 20.29
N ALA A 22 -15.76 -1.39 20.03
CA ALA A 22 -16.32 -1.11 18.71
C ALA A 22 -16.02 0.32 18.26
N PHE A 23 -16.18 1.32 19.15
CA PHE A 23 -15.82 2.71 18.83
C PHE A 23 -14.33 2.86 18.54
N LYS A 24 -13.46 2.24 19.35
CA LYS A 24 -12.01 2.29 19.15
C LYS A 24 -11.59 1.67 17.81
N MET A 25 -12.23 0.58 17.38
CA MET A 25 -12.00 -0.04 16.07
C MET A 25 -12.44 0.86 14.91
N LEU A 26 -13.47 1.69 15.11
CA LEU A 26 -13.92 2.68 14.12
C LEU A 26 -13.05 3.95 14.13
N GLU A 27 -12.59 4.39 15.30
CA GLU A 27 -11.69 5.53 15.49
C GLU A 27 -10.26 5.23 15.02
N GLN A 28 -9.89 3.94 14.99
CA GLN A 28 -8.85 3.46 14.08
C GLN A 28 -9.34 3.67 12.64
N LYS A 29 -9.26 4.93 12.18
CA LYS A 29 -9.11 5.25 10.76
C LYS A 29 -8.16 4.21 10.16
N PRO A 30 -8.36 3.75 8.91
CA PRO A 30 -7.33 3.03 8.17
C PRO A 30 -6.17 4.02 7.87
N GLY A 31 -5.54 4.51 8.92
CA GLY A 31 -4.33 5.29 8.93
C GLY A 31 -3.22 4.31 8.70
N ALA A 32 -2.96 4.08 7.41
CA ALA A 32 -1.66 3.72 6.88
C ALA A 32 -0.84 2.82 7.80
N LEU A 33 -1.11 1.51 7.72
CA LEU A 33 0.05 0.62 7.63
C LEU A 33 0.98 1.22 6.56
N PRO A 34 2.31 1.20 6.71
CA PRO A 34 3.23 1.63 5.67
C PRO A 34 3.19 0.62 4.51
N VAL A 35 2.02 0.44 3.88
CA VAL A 35 1.90 -0.17 2.58
C VAL A 35 2.57 0.80 1.62
N HIS A 36 3.58 0.32 0.91
CA HIS A 36 4.25 1.12 -0.10
C HIS A 36 3.24 1.49 -1.18
N ILE A 37 2.72 2.72 -1.12
CA ILE A 37 1.88 3.28 -2.18
C ILE A 37 2.84 3.71 -3.29
N MET A 38 3.07 2.85 -4.28
CA MET A 38 3.83 3.24 -5.47
C MET A 38 3.04 4.32 -6.20
N LYS A 39 3.56 5.56 -6.17
CA LYS A 39 3.05 6.64 -7.02
C LYS A 39 3.18 6.16 -8.47
N LYS A 40 2.07 6.06 -9.21
CA LYS A 40 2.12 5.81 -10.65
C LYS A 40 2.92 6.95 -11.25
N LYS A 41 4.15 6.65 -11.72
CA LYS A 41 4.89 7.59 -12.56
C LYS A 41 4.00 7.90 -13.74
N ASP A 42 3.81 9.19 -13.99
CA ASP A 42 3.13 9.68 -15.18
C ASP A 42 3.73 8.95 -16.39
N GLN A 43 2.93 8.15 -17.09
CA GLN A 43 3.36 7.38 -18.26
C GLN A 43 3.57 8.30 -19.48
N SER A 44 3.75 9.60 -19.26
CA SER A 44 4.01 10.55 -20.32
C SER A 44 5.42 10.29 -20.84
N LYS A 45 5.43 9.58 -21.96
CA LYS A 45 6.59 9.34 -22.82
C LYS A 45 7.53 8.25 -22.31
N VAL A 46 7.43 7.07 -22.92
CA VAL A 46 8.51 6.08 -22.88
C VAL A 46 9.73 6.66 -23.59
N GLU A 47 10.82 6.83 -22.84
CA GLU A 47 12.13 7.19 -23.37
C GLU A 47 13.03 5.96 -23.37
N CYS A 48 13.59 5.64 -24.53
CA CYS A 48 14.50 4.52 -24.70
C CYS A 48 15.83 4.84 -24.03
N TYR A 49 16.18 4.12 -22.96
CA TYR A 49 17.44 4.32 -22.25
C TYR A 49 18.69 3.99 -23.08
N ARG A 50 18.55 3.29 -24.22
CA ARG A 50 19.67 2.96 -25.11
C ARG A 50 20.07 4.11 -26.04
N CYS A 51 19.10 4.89 -26.53
CA CYS A 51 19.36 5.92 -27.54
C CYS A 51 18.66 7.27 -27.30
N GLY A 52 17.90 7.42 -26.21
CA GLY A 52 17.12 8.62 -25.89
C GLY A 52 15.89 8.86 -26.77
N GLY A 53 15.49 7.88 -27.59
CA GLY A 53 14.35 8.01 -28.50
C GLY A 53 13.00 7.76 -27.83
N SER A 54 11.91 8.21 -28.45
CA SER A 54 10.54 8.00 -27.94
C SER A 54 9.95 6.66 -28.41
N HIS A 55 10.50 5.55 -27.92
CA HIS A 55 10.04 4.18 -28.20
C HIS A 55 10.40 3.24 -27.04
N TYR A 56 9.74 2.07 -26.97
CA TYR A 56 10.15 1.03 -26.03
C TYR A 56 11.46 0.40 -26.46
N VAL A 57 12.27 -0.04 -25.49
CA VAL A 57 13.60 -0.62 -25.76
C VAL A 57 13.52 -1.86 -26.68
N SER A 58 12.41 -2.61 -26.63
CA SER A 58 12.11 -3.73 -27.51
C SER A 58 12.04 -3.35 -28.99
N GLU A 59 11.71 -2.11 -29.31
CA GLU A 59 11.59 -1.57 -30.67
C GLU A 59 12.82 -0.77 -31.10
N CYS A 60 13.85 -0.73 -30.25
CA CYS A 60 15.05 0.05 -30.52
C CYS A 60 15.88 -0.59 -31.63
N ARG A 61 16.24 0.19 -32.65
CA ARG A 61 17.17 -0.24 -33.72
C ARG A 61 18.54 -0.68 -33.17
N PHE A 62 18.93 -0.18 -32.00
CA PHE A 62 20.19 -0.51 -31.33
C PHE A 62 20.06 -1.66 -30.32
N ILE A 63 19.02 -2.49 -30.41
CA ILE A 63 18.77 -3.60 -29.45
C ILE A 63 19.85 -4.70 -29.48
N ASP A 64 20.48 -4.95 -30.63
CA ASP A 64 21.61 -5.89 -30.74
C ASP A 64 22.97 -5.18 -30.87
N SER A 65 22.97 -3.84 -30.82
CA SER A 65 24.21 -3.05 -30.91
C SER A 65 24.98 -3.08 -29.59
N GLU A 66 26.30 -3.21 -29.69
CA GLU A 66 27.20 -3.11 -28.54
C GLU A 66 27.36 -1.66 -28.07
N CYS A 67 27.40 -1.46 -26.76
CA CYS A 67 27.65 -0.15 -26.18
C CYS A 67 29.07 0.31 -26.55
N ARG A 68 29.18 1.44 -27.26
CA ARG A 68 30.48 2.01 -27.65
C ARG A 68 31.37 2.41 -26.47
N VAL A 69 30.78 2.58 -25.28
CA VAL A 69 31.49 3.02 -24.07
C VAL A 69 32.03 1.83 -23.27
N CYS A 70 31.26 0.76 -23.11
CA CYS A 70 31.63 -0.37 -22.24
C CYS A 70 31.74 -1.74 -22.95
N GLY A 71 31.43 -1.82 -24.24
CA GLY A 71 31.53 -3.04 -25.05
C GLY A 71 30.52 -4.13 -24.70
N LYS A 72 29.51 -3.83 -23.89
CA LYS A 72 28.46 -4.79 -23.50
C LYS A 72 27.23 -4.64 -24.42
N LYS A 73 26.52 -5.74 -24.65
CA LYS A 73 25.20 -5.78 -25.31
C LYS A 73 24.07 -5.35 -24.39
#